data_AF-A0A3B8UGC7-F1
#
_entry.id   AF-A0A3B8UGC7-F1
#
_cell.length_a   1.000
_cell.length_b   1.000
_cell.length_c   1.000
_cell.angle_alpha   90.00
_cell.angle_beta   90.00
_cell.angle_gamma   90.00
#
_symmetry.space_group_name_H-M   'P 1'
#
loop_
_entity.id
_entity.type
_entity.pdbx_description
1 polymer ?
#
loop_
_entity_poly.entity_id
_entity_poly.type
_entity_poly.pdbx_seq_one_letter_code
_entity_poly.pdbx_strand_id
1 'polypeptide(L)'
;MGNVMDYLEWRGDLTFEQSPFNDVDNVILAQLAYVDFRDVIPSVQMNRGITLKKASEIFFDLHTEEELSRDKSFIKDAPYLMKKAASTKRFKDVILSDYVDTIDETLEKQFGAFHIKLTPQLTYVAFRGTDDTLV
;
A
#
# COMPACT_ATOMS: atom_id res chain seq x y z
N MET A 1 6.15 -9.90 -21.98
CA MET A 1 6.70 -10.06 -20.62
C MET A 1 5.73 -9.35 -19.71
N GLY A 2 5.05 -10.06 -18.80
CA GLY A 2 4.00 -9.46 -17.97
C GLY A 2 4.58 -8.70 -16.78
N ASN A 3 3.88 -7.67 -16.31
CA ASN A 3 4.21 -6.89 -15.12
C ASN A 3 3.19 -7.15 -13.97
N VAL A 4 3.34 -6.44 -12.85
CA VAL A 4 2.44 -6.58 -11.68
C VAL A 4 0.99 -6.18 -11.97
N MET A 5 0.75 -5.28 -12.93
CA MET A 5 -0.61 -4.88 -13.34
C MET A 5 -1.29 -6.01 -14.12
N ASP A 6 -0.56 -6.68 -15.01
CA ASP A 6 -1.05 -7.87 -15.72
C ASP A 6 -1.42 -8.98 -14.72
N TYR A 7 -0.58 -9.18 -13.69
CA TYR A 7 -0.89 -10.13 -12.62
C TYR A 7 -2.21 -9.79 -11.89
N LEU A 8 -2.45 -8.51 -11.57
CA LEU A 8 -3.70 -8.08 -10.94
C LEU A 8 -4.92 -8.35 -11.84
N GLU A 9 -4.77 -8.28 -13.16
CA GLU A 9 -5.86 -8.61 -14.10
C GLU A 9 -6.15 -10.11 -14.16
N TRP A 10 -5.12 -10.94 -14.10
CA TRP A 10 -5.24 -12.39 -14.28
C TRP A 10 -5.50 -13.17 -12.98
N ARG A 11 -4.99 -12.68 -11.85
CA ARG A 11 -5.02 -13.36 -10.55
C ARG A 11 -5.69 -12.56 -9.45
N GLY A 12 -6.09 -11.32 -9.73
CA GLY A 12 -6.85 -10.49 -8.80
C GLY A 12 -8.25 -11.01 -8.52
N ASP A 13 -8.74 -11.99 -9.25
CA ASP A 13 -10.05 -12.62 -9.08
C ASP A 13 -10.10 -13.66 -7.94
N LEU A 14 -8.94 -14.14 -7.46
CA LEU A 14 -8.83 -15.18 -6.44
C LEU A 14 -8.48 -14.61 -5.06
N THR A 15 -9.13 -15.11 -4.00
CA THR A 15 -8.76 -14.75 -2.61
C THR A 15 -7.47 -15.45 -2.14
N PHE A 16 -6.93 -15.03 -1.01
CA PHE A 16 -5.75 -15.66 -0.40
C PHE A 16 -6.01 -17.09 0.11
N GLU A 17 -7.27 -17.43 0.41
CA GLU A 17 -7.69 -18.79 0.76
C GLU A 17 -7.77 -19.72 -0.45
N GLN A 18 -8.15 -19.19 -1.61
CA GLN A 18 -8.22 -19.96 -2.87
C GLN A 18 -6.83 -20.15 -3.50
N SER A 19 -5.98 -19.13 -3.40
CA SER A 19 -4.61 -19.14 -3.88
C SER A 19 -3.72 -18.51 -2.81
N PRO A 20 -2.85 -19.30 -2.15
CA PRO A 20 -1.95 -18.79 -1.12
C PRO A 20 -1.11 -17.59 -1.59
N PHE A 21 -0.64 -16.81 -0.61
CA PHE A 21 0.29 -15.70 -0.82
C PHE A 21 1.55 -16.17 -1.58
N ASN A 22 2.05 -15.33 -2.49
CA ASN A 22 3.21 -15.62 -3.32
C ASN A 22 4.12 -14.40 -3.54
N ASP A 23 5.21 -14.61 -4.27
CA ASP A 23 6.24 -13.59 -4.50
C ASP A 23 5.72 -12.37 -5.27
N VAL A 24 4.74 -12.52 -6.16
CA VAL A 24 4.17 -11.38 -6.91
C VAL A 24 3.27 -10.54 -6.01
N ASP A 25 2.50 -11.19 -5.12
CA ASP A 25 1.76 -10.48 -4.08
C ASP A 25 2.72 -9.68 -3.19
N ASN A 26 3.86 -10.28 -2.82
CA ASN A 26 4.90 -9.61 -2.02
C ASN A 26 5.40 -8.33 -2.69
N VAL A 27 5.69 -8.37 -4.00
CA VAL A 27 6.12 -7.17 -4.75
C VAL A 27 5.04 -6.09 -4.72
N ILE A 28 3.76 -6.46 -4.91
CA ILE A 28 2.65 -5.52 -4.86
C ILE A 28 2.56 -4.87 -3.48
N LEU A 29 2.55 -5.66 -2.40
CA LEU A 29 2.46 -5.15 -1.03
C LEU A 29 3.68 -4.31 -0.63
N ALA A 30 4.88 -4.66 -1.09
CA ALA A 30 6.08 -3.85 -0.90
C ALA A 30 5.99 -2.51 -1.63
N GLN A 31 5.42 -2.48 -2.84
CA GLN A 31 5.18 -1.23 -3.56
C GLN A 31 4.13 -0.35 -2.88
N LEU A 32 3.11 -0.93 -2.25
CA LEU A 32 2.16 -0.17 -1.43
C LEU A 32 2.83 0.59 -0.29
N ALA A 33 3.98 0.12 0.22
CA ALA A 33 4.71 0.82 1.28
C ALA A 33 5.13 2.25 0.91
N TYR A 34 5.23 2.54 -0.39
CA TYR A 34 5.60 3.87 -0.89
C TYR A 34 4.41 4.81 -1.13
N VAL A 35 3.17 4.35 -0.90
CA VAL A 35 2.02 5.25 -0.89
C VAL A 35 2.05 6.06 0.41
N ASP A 36 1.85 7.36 0.31
CA ASP A 36 1.68 8.21 1.48
C ASP A 36 0.31 7.95 2.12
N PHE A 37 0.31 7.18 3.21
CA PHE A 37 -0.90 6.83 3.95
C PHE A 37 -1.15 7.73 5.17
N ARG A 38 -0.42 8.86 5.30
CA ARG A 38 -0.74 9.89 6.29
C ARG A 38 -2.20 10.32 6.11
N ASP A 39 -2.92 10.41 7.22
CA ASP A 39 -4.36 10.71 7.26
C ASP A 39 -5.29 9.69 6.53
N VAL A 40 -4.74 8.56 6.07
CA VAL A 40 -5.51 7.49 5.41
C VAL A 40 -5.65 6.26 6.32
N ILE A 41 -4.55 5.64 6.74
CA ILE A 41 -4.58 4.44 7.59
C ILE A 41 -4.61 4.87 9.06
N PRO A 42 -5.47 4.26 9.91
CA PRO A 42 -5.47 4.55 11.34
C PRO A 42 -4.10 4.29 11.99
N SER A 43 -3.72 5.18 12.92
CA SER A 43 -2.50 5.01 13.69
C SER A 43 -2.60 3.84 14.68
N VAL A 44 -1.44 3.39 15.16
CA VAL A 44 -1.31 2.32 16.16
C VAL A 44 -2.20 2.58 17.40
N GLN A 45 -2.38 3.83 17.84
CA GLN A 45 -3.18 4.14 19.03
C GLN A 45 -4.68 3.94 18.83
N MET A 46 -5.17 3.95 17.58
CA MET A 46 -6.59 3.89 17.28
C MET A 46 -7.17 2.48 17.36
N ASN A 47 -6.33 1.43 17.35
CA ASN A 47 -6.70 0.01 17.40
C ASN A 47 -7.88 -0.35 16.47
N ARG A 48 -7.84 0.19 15.26
CA ARG A 48 -8.84 -0.03 14.20
C ARG A 48 -8.09 -0.19 12.87
N GLY A 49 -8.71 -0.90 11.93
CA GLY A 49 -8.19 -1.02 10.58
C GLY A 49 -9.25 -0.67 9.53
N ILE A 50 -8.81 -0.38 8.32
CA ILE A 50 -9.66 -0.09 7.17
C ILE A 50 -9.32 -1.03 6.02
N THR A 51 -10.27 -1.27 5.12
CA THR A 51 -9.97 -2.08 3.94
C THR A 51 -9.08 -1.32 2.95
N LEU A 52 -8.29 -2.03 2.15
CA LEU A 52 -7.52 -1.41 1.06
C LEU A 52 -8.42 -0.63 0.10
N LYS A 53 -9.63 -1.12 -0.17
CA LYS A 53 -10.63 -0.38 -0.93
C LYS A 53 -10.92 0.98 -0.30
N LYS A 54 -11.20 1.01 1.01
CA LYS A 54 -11.52 2.26 1.69
C LYS A 54 -10.32 3.20 1.77
N ALA A 55 -9.12 2.67 2.00
CA ALA A 55 -7.89 3.44 1.97
C ALA A 55 -7.67 4.10 0.59
N SER A 56 -7.88 3.35 -0.50
CA SER A 56 -7.81 3.89 -1.85
C SER A 56 -8.85 4.98 -2.10
N GLU A 57 -10.09 4.83 -1.63
CA GLU A 57 -11.10 5.89 -1.74
C GLU A 57 -10.64 7.17 -1.03
N ILE A 58 -10.23 7.06 0.24
CA ILE A 58 -9.78 8.23 1.04
C ILE A 58 -8.56 8.89 0.38
N PHE A 59 -7.57 8.11 -0.08
CA PHE A 59 -6.36 8.64 -0.69
C PHE A 59 -6.66 9.49 -1.94
N PHE A 60 -7.52 9.00 -2.83
CA PHE A 60 -7.89 9.72 -4.06
C PHE A 60 -8.94 10.82 -3.82
N ASP A 61 -9.59 10.87 -2.65
CA ASP A 61 -10.36 12.03 -2.21
C ASP A 61 -9.45 13.15 -1.67
N LEU A 62 -8.28 12.80 -1.10
CA LEU A 62 -7.30 13.74 -0.55
C LEU A 62 -6.32 14.32 -1.60
N HIS A 63 -6.06 13.59 -2.67
CA HIS A 63 -5.07 13.96 -3.70
C HIS A 63 -5.72 14.11 -5.08
N THR A 64 -5.38 15.18 -5.79
CA THR A 64 -5.83 15.42 -7.16
C THR A 64 -4.97 14.69 -8.18
N GLU A 65 -5.52 14.35 -9.36
CA GLU A 65 -4.72 13.74 -10.43
C GLU A 65 -3.64 14.70 -10.95
N GLU A 66 -3.87 16.01 -10.91
CA GLU A 66 -2.87 17.02 -11.26
C GLU A 66 -1.67 17.04 -10.30
N GLU A 67 -1.88 16.78 -9.00
CA GLU A 67 -0.80 16.65 -8.02
C GLU A 67 0.01 15.37 -8.25
N LEU A 68 -0.68 14.23 -8.38
CA LEU A 68 -0.03 12.93 -8.58
C LEU A 68 0.74 12.86 -9.90
N SER A 69 0.21 13.46 -10.98
CA SER A 69 0.88 13.47 -12.30
C SER A 69 2.12 14.36 -12.36
N ARG A 70 2.27 15.31 -11.44
CA ARG A 70 3.48 16.15 -11.32
C ARG A 70 4.60 15.44 -10.58
N ASP A 71 4.30 14.38 -9.83
CA ASP A 71 5.32 13.58 -9.17
C ASP A 71 6.19 12.86 -10.20
N LYS A 72 7.50 13.10 -10.10
CA LYS A 72 8.53 12.51 -10.95
C LYS A 72 9.40 11.51 -10.21
N SER A 73 9.06 11.21 -8.95
CA SER A 73 9.70 10.18 -8.16
C SER A 73 9.59 8.81 -8.84
N PHE A 74 10.48 7.89 -8.50
CA PHE A 74 10.41 6.50 -8.90
C PHE A 74 9.19 5.79 -8.31
N ILE A 75 8.54 6.37 -7.30
CA ILE A 75 7.41 5.81 -6.56
C ILE A 75 6.03 6.32 -7.02
N LYS A 76 5.99 7.25 -7.98
CA LYS A 76 4.77 7.86 -8.53
C LYS A 76 3.69 6.88 -8.99
N ASP A 77 4.07 5.65 -9.35
CA ASP A 77 3.15 4.62 -9.84
C ASP A 77 2.45 3.85 -8.71
N ALA A 78 2.94 3.96 -7.46
CA ALA A 78 2.42 3.21 -6.32
C ALA A 78 0.94 3.52 -6.01
N PRO A 79 0.46 4.78 -6.05
CA PRO A 79 -0.97 5.07 -5.86
C PRO A 79 -1.87 4.44 -6.95
N TYR A 80 -1.40 4.37 -8.20
CA TYR A 80 -2.16 3.77 -9.29
C TYR A 80 -2.20 2.24 -9.19
N LEU A 81 -1.09 1.63 -8.78
CA LEU A 81 -1.06 0.21 -8.42
C LEU A 81 -2.03 -0.10 -7.27
N MET A 82 -2.02 0.73 -6.22
CA MET A 82 -2.96 0.62 -5.11
C MET A 82 -4.40 0.68 -5.59
N LYS A 83 -4.76 1.64 -6.44
CA LYS A 83 -6.11 1.79 -7.03
C LYS A 83 -6.53 0.53 -7.77
N LYS A 84 -5.62 -0.06 -8.57
CA LYS A 84 -5.88 -1.32 -9.28
C LYS A 84 -6.06 -2.47 -8.30
N ALA A 85 -5.15 -2.65 -7.34
CA ALA A 85 -5.24 -3.72 -6.33
C ALA A 85 -6.55 -3.62 -5.53
N ALA A 86 -6.94 -2.41 -5.11
CA ALA A 86 -8.17 -2.11 -4.39
C ALA A 86 -9.46 -2.45 -5.16
N SER A 87 -9.39 -2.60 -6.48
CA SER A 87 -10.51 -3.04 -7.32
C SER A 87 -10.65 -4.56 -7.45
N THR A 88 -9.62 -5.31 -7.03
CA THR A 88 -9.55 -6.77 -7.21
C THR A 88 -10.16 -7.54 -6.05
N LYS A 89 -10.71 -8.74 -6.27
CA LYS A 89 -11.20 -9.60 -5.18
C LYS A 89 -10.08 -10.02 -4.23
N ARG A 90 -8.86 -10.19 -4.76
CA ARG A 90 -7.68 -10.61 -4.02
C ARG A 90 -7.29 -9.63 -2.93
N PHE A 91 -7.29 -8.33 -3.22
CA PHE A 91 -6.73 -7.32 -2.32
C PHE A 91 -7.75 -6.34 -1.73
N LYS A 92 -8.92 -6.13 -2.33
CA LYS A 92 -9.83 -5.04 -1.90
C LYS A 92 -10.23 -5.08 -0.42
N ASP A 93 -10.34 -6.28 0.17
CA ASP A 93 -10.86 -6.51 1.52
C ASP A 93 -9.75 -6.79 2.55
N VAL A 94 -8.46 -6.72 2.16
CA VAL A 94 -7.36 -6.80 3.16
C VAL A 94 -7.42 -5.59 4.08
N ILE A 95 -7.06 -5.80 5.35
CA ILE A 95 -7.19 -4.77 6.38
C ILE A 95 -5.84 -4.11 6.64
N LEU A 96 -5.79 -2.79 6.46
CA LEU A 96 -4.66 -1.93 6.78
C LEU A 96 -4.83 -1.35 8.18
N SER A 97 -3.78 -1.41 9.00
CA SER A 97 -3.77 -0.86 10.35
C SER A 97 -2.37 -0.50 10.82
N ASP A 98 -2.28 0.14 11.99
CA ASP A 98 -1.03 0.36 12.72
C ASP A 98 0.00 1.18 11.92
N TYR A 99 -0.47 2.20 11.19
CA TYR A 99 0.41 3.05 10.40
C TYR A 99 1.29 3.91 11.29
N VAL A 100 2.58 3.90 10.97
CA VAL A 100 3.60 4.80 11.52
C VAL A 100 4.42 5.35 10.35
N ASP A 101 4.63 6.66 10.37
CA ASP A 101 5.54 7.35 9.48
C ASP A 101 6.43 8.25 10.35
N THR A 102 7.74 7.99 10.32
CA THR A 102 8.73 8.70 11.12
C THR A 102 9.77 9.31 10.20
N ILE A 103 9.93 10.62 10.31
CA ILE A 103 10.99 11.39 9.69
C ILE A 103 11.91 11.86 10.83
N ASP A 104 13.16 11.42 10.80
CA ASP A 104 14.22 11.89 11.70
C ASP A 104 15.25 12.67 10.88
N GLU A 105 15.09 13.99 10.88
CA GLU A 105 15.98 14.93 10.18
C GLU A 105 17.41 14.93 10.75
N THR A 106 17.59 14.53 12.02
CA THR A 106 18.92 14.51 12.65
C THR A 106 19.74 13.29 12.27
N LEU A 107 19.06 12.20 11.92
CA LEU A 107 19.68 10.94 11.48
C LEU A 107 19.53 10.69 9.98
N GLU A 108 18.93 11.63 9.23
CA GLU A 108 18.57 11.48 7.81
C GLU A 108 17.74 10.20 7.54
N LYS A 109 16.82 9.86 8.46
CA LYS A 109 16.03 8.63 8.37
C LYS A 109 14.59 8.94 8.05
N GLN A 110 14.08 8.24 7.04
CA GLN A 110 12.66 8.11 6.79
C GLN A 110 12.29 6.64 6.94
N PHE A 111 11.23 6.39 7.69
CA PHE A 111 10.74 5.06 7.94
C PHE A 111 9.22 5.07 8.00
N GLY A 112 8.59 4.29 7.13
CA GLY A 112 7.16 4.03 7.17
C GLY A 112 6.91 2.55 7.46
N ALA A 113 5.92 2.22 8.29
CA ALA A 113 5.48 0.85 8.44
C ALA A 113 3.97 0.76 8.72
N PHE A 114 3.36 -0.33 8.30
CA PHE A 114 1.97 -0.67 8.63
C PHE A 114 1.70 -2.15 8.46
N HIS A 115 0.61 -2.61 9.07
CA HIS A 115 0.10 -3.95 8.92
C HIS A 115 -0.87 -4.07 7.75
N ILE A 116 -0.80 -5.22 7.08
CA ILE A 116 -1.75 -5.66 6.05
C ILE A 116 -2.23 -7.06 6.44
N LYS A 117 -3.41 -7.17 7.01
CA LYS A 117 -4.02 -8.46 7.35
C LYS A 117 -4.63 -9.07 6.10
N LEU A 118 -3.95 -10.07 5.55
CA LEU A 118 -4.34 -10.77 4.31
C LEU A 118 -5.41 -11.83 4.57
N THR A 119 -5.28 -12.55 5.69
CA THR A 119 -6.25 -13.54 6.18
C THR A 119 -6.34 -13.45 7.71
N PRO A 120 -7.27 -14.14 8.38
CA PRO A 120 -7.33 -14.15 9.84
C PRO A 120 -6.05 -14.65 10.52
N GLN A 121 -5.23 -15.45 9.83
CA GLN A 121 -3.99 -16.05 10.36
C GLN A 121 -2.71 -15.46 9.75
N LEU A 122 -2.82 -14.58 8.76
CA LEU A 122 -1.67 -14.01 8.05
C LEU A 122 -1.72 -12.49 8.05
N THR A 123 -0.75 -11.89 8.75
CA THR A 123 -0.49 -10.46 8.70
C THR A 123 0.86 -10.23 8.02
N TYR A 124 0.85 -9.41 6.99
CA TYR A 124 2.03 -8.88 6.33
C TYR A 124 2.41 -7.55 6.98
N VAL A 125 3.70 -7.30 7.18
CA VAL A 125 4.20 -6.01 7.68
C VAL A 125 4.95 -5.33 6.55
N ALA A 126 4.40 -4.21 6.07
CA ALA A 126 5.01 -3.41 5.03
C ALA A 126 5.99 -2.42 5.66
N PHE A 127 7.16 -2.27 5.06
CA PHE A 127 8.19 -1.33 5.49
C PHE A 127 8.62 -0.48 4.28
N ARG A 128 8.72 0.83 4.51
CA ARG A 128 9.35 1.80 3.61
C ARG A 128 10.63 2.29 4.28
N GLY A 129 11.74 2.22 3.55
CA GLY A 129 12.98 2.89 3.94
C GLY A 129 12.97 4.36 3.53
N THR A 130 14.10 4.86 3.07
CA THR A 130 14.24 6.21 2.49
C THR A 130 13.48 6.29 1.17
N ASP A 131 12.75 7.38 0.95
CA ASP A 131 12.20 7.71 -0.38
C ASP A 131 13.21 8.53 -1.20
N ASP A 132 12.80 9.04 -2.37
CA ASP A 132 13.69 9.77 -3.30
C ASP A 132 14.10 11.16 -2.79
N THR A 133 13.70 11.55 -1.59
CA THR A 133 14.09 12.83 -0.98
C THR A 133 15.41 12.68 -0.22
N LEU A 134 16.35 13.59 -0.50
CA LEU A 134 17.49 13.82 0.37
C LEU A 134 16.98 14.53 1.62
N VAL A 135 17.11 13.88 2.77
CA VAL A 135 16.97 14.51 4.09
C VAL A 135 18.24 15.26 4.41
#